data_AF-E6PHV0-F1
#
_entry.id   AF-E6PHV0-F1
#
_cell.length_a   1.000
_cell.length_b   1.000
_cell.length_c   1.000
_cell.angle_alpha   90.00
_cell.angle_beta   90.00
_cell.angle_gamma   90.00
#
_symmetry.space_group_name_H-M   'P 1'
#
loop_
_entity.id
_entity.type
_entity.pdbx_description
1 polymer ?
#
loop_
_entity_poly.entity_id
_entity_poly.type
_entity_poly.pdbx_seq_one_letter_code
_entity_poly.pdbx_strand_id
1 'polypeptide(L)'
;MSGPSSARRDRAVPALKSRSSGKTLPTNEAKGARPELDCAVINWLHHIHEKVPGAEPFQSVKGVFIEGDPIYVKANFMEKTHIQIAVRDHKCIKGVFRVSDDLLAAR
;
A
#
# COMPACT_ATOMS: atom_id res chain seq x y z
N MET A 1 18.18 19.52 20.57
CA MET A 1 18.50 18.09 20.35
C MET A 1 17.63 17.57 19.24
N SER A 2 18.23 17.39 18.07
CA SER A 2 17.61 17.08 16.79
C SER A 2 17.05 15.66 16.81
N GLY A 3 15.73 15.51 16.81
CA GLY A 3 15.07 14.22 16.54
C GLY A 3 15.34 13.77 15.09
N PRO A 4 15.19 12.47 14.76
CA PRO A 4 15.36 12.00 13.40
C PRO A 4 14.34 12.72 12.51
N SER A 5 14.88 13.53 11.60
CA SER A 5 14.13 14.30 10.62
C SER A 5 13.13 13.42 9.87
N SER A 6 11.94 13.97 9.63
CA SER A 6 10.89 13.49 8.71
C SER A 6 11.36 13.39 7.24
N ALA A 7 12.67 13.34 7.00
CA ALA A 7 13.39 13.37 5.73
C ALA A 7 13.15 12.17 4.78
N ARG A 8 12.12 11.35 4.98
CA ARG A 8 11.75 10.31 4.00
C ARG A 8 10.78 10.79 2.92
N ARG A 9 10.26 12.02 2.99
CA ARG A 9 9.19 12.47 2.07
C ARG A 9 9.60 13.43 0.96
N ASP A 10 10.72 14.13 1.04
CA ASP A 10 11.00 15.21 0.07
C ASP A 10 12.12 14.92 -0.94
N ARG A 11 12.69 13.71 -0.93
CA ARG A 11 13.57 13.34 -2.05
C ARG A 11 12.67 13.00 -3.22
N ALA A 12 12.59 13.87 -4.23
CA ALA A 12 12.09 13.50 -5.54
C ALA A 12 12.87 12.25 -5.97
N VAL A 13 12.26 11.08 -5.81
CA VAL A 13 12.87 9.82 -6.21
C VAL A 13 12.63 9.74 -7.72
N PRO A 14 13.69 9.61 -8.54
CA PRO A 14 13.53 9.45 -9.97
C PRO A 14 12.55 8.31 -10.26
N ALA A 15 11.73 8.47 -11.30
CA ALA A 15 10.79 7.42 -11.70
C ALA A 15 11.56 6.10 -11.90
N LEU A 16 11.17 5.06 -11.16
CA LEU A 16 11.81 3.76 -11.24
C LEU A 16 11.64 3.19 -12.65
N LYS A 17 12.69 2.53 -13.17
CA LYS A 17 12.62 1.84 -14.46
C LYS A 17 12.73 0.34 -14.25
N SER A 18 11.93 -0.42 -15.01
CA SER A 18 12.07 -1.87 -15.11
C SER A 18 13.44 -2.22 -15.66
N ARG A 19 14.22 -3.03 -14.94
CA ARG A 19 15.54 -3.49 -15.41
C ARG A 19 15.47 -4.34 -16.67
N SER A 20 14.40 -5.11 -16.85
CA SER A 20 14.26 -6.04 -17.98
C SER A 20 13.78 -5.36 -19.26
N SER A 21 13.00 -4.29 -19.16
CA SER A 21 12.38 -3.64 -20.33
C SER A 21 12.77 -2.18 -20.53
N GLY A 22 13.46 -1.56 -19.56
CA GLY A 22 13.78 -0.13 -19.56
C GLY A 22 12.57 0.81 -19.38
N LYS A 23 11.35 0.27 -19.38
CA LYS A 23 10.11 1.04 -19.24
C LYS A 23 10.00 1.67 -17.86
N THR A 24 9.53 2.91 -17.82
CA THR A 24 9.20 3.61 -16.57
C THR A 24 8.06 2.88 -15.86
N LEU A 25 8.23 2.67 -14.56
CA LEU A 25 7.20 2.13 -13.69
C LEU A 25 6.18 3.22 -13.33
N PRO A 26 4.92 2.86 -13.08
CA PRO A 26 3.94 3.82 -12.59
C PRO A 26 4.37 4.38 -11.23
N THR A 27 3.75 5.50 -10.85
CA THR A 27 3.95 6.14 -9.55
C THR A 27 2.63 6.18 -8.80
N ASN A 28 2.67 6.11 -7.47
CA ASN A 28 1.48 6.41 -6.67
C ASN A 28 1.22 7.93 -6.77
N GLU A 29 0.21 8.33 -7.54
CA GLU A 29 -0.17 9.74 -7.69
C GLU A 29 -0.83 10.31 -6.42
N ALA A 30 -1.20 11.59 -6.49
CA ALA A 30 -1.77 12.36 -5.39
C ALA A 30 -3.06 11.74 -4.81
N LYS A 31 -3.39 12.25 -3.63
CA LYS A 31 -4.43 11.78 -2.70
C LYS A 31 -5.75 11.42 -3.41
N GLY A 32 -6.15 10.15 -3.31
CA GLY A 32 -7.41 9.64 -3.86
C GLY A 32 -7.28 8.83 -5.14
N ALA A 33 -6.10 8.82 -5.78
CA ALA A 33 -5.80 7.93 -6.89
C ALA A 33 -5.56 6.48 -6.44
N ARG A 34 -5.77 5.53 -7.35
CA ARG A 34 -5.37 4.13 -7.14
C ARG A 34 -3.84 4.08 -7.01
N PRO A 35 -3.28 3.40 -6.00
CA PRO A 35 -1.83 3.31 -5.85
C PRO A 35 -1.26 2.35 -6.92
N GLU A 36 -0.94 2.92 -8.08
CA GLU A 36 -0.56 2.17 -9.28
C GLU A 36 0.77 1.43 -9.11
N LEU A 37 1.75 2.05 -8.44
CA LEU A 37 3.03 1.41 -8.17
C LEU A 37 2.85 0.24 -7.20
N ASP A 38 2.04 0.41 -6.15
CA ASP A 38 1.77 -0.66 -5.20
C ASP A 38 1.07 -1.84 -5.90
N CYS A 39 0.09 -1.54 -6.77
CA CYS A 39 -0.56 -2.55 -7.60
C CYS A 39 0.45 -3.29 -8.50
N ALA A 40 1.34 -2.56 -9.17
CA ALA A 40 2.35 -3.14 -10.06
C ALA A 40 3.33 -4.04 -9.29
N VAL A 41 3.81 -3.60 -8.13
CA VAL A 41 4.73 -4.37 -7.26
C VAL A 41 4.06 -5.65 -6.77
N ILE A 42 2.83 -5.55 -6.25
CA ILE A 42 2.07 -6.71 -5.77
C ILE A 42 1.87 -7.70 -6.92
N ASN A 43 1.42 -7.24 -8.10
CA ASN A 43 1.22 -8.12 -9.25
C ASN A 43 2.51 -8.80 -9.71
N TRP A 44 3.63 -8.07 -9.72
CA TRP A 44 4.92 -8.62 -10.09
C TRP A 44 5.40 -9.71 -9.12
N LEU A 45 5.21 -9.52 -7.82
CA LEU A 45 5.53 -10.54 -6.81
C LEU A 45 4.78 -11.85 -7.08
N HIS A 46 3.48 -11.75 -7.39
CA HIS A 46 2.69 -12.95 -7.69
C HIS A 46 3.15 -13.63 -8.98
N HIS A 47 3.49 -12.86 -10.01
CA HIS A 47 4.04 -13.41 -11.24
C HIS A 47 5.37 -14.15 -11.04
N ILE A 48 6.23 -13.67 -10.13
CA ILE A 48 7.45 -14.41 -9.76
C ILE A 48 7.09 -15.68 -9.00
N HIS A 49 6.16 -15.57 -8.05
CA HIS A 49 5.74 -16.69 -7.19
C HIS A 49 5.12 -17.84 -7.99
N GLU A 50 4.32 -17.54 -9.01
CA GLU A 50 3.73 -18.53 -9.93
C GLU A 50 4.78 -19.39 -10.66
N LYS A 51 6.03 -18.92 -10.76
CA LYS A 51 7.13 -19.65 -11.41
C LYS A 51 7.89 -20.58 -10.45
N VAL A 52 7.57 -20.55 -9.15
CA VAL A 52 8.21 -21.41 -8.16
C VAL A 52 7.49 -22.77 -8.15
N PRO A 53 8.18 -23.88 -8.47
CA PRO A 53 7.55 -25.20 -8.48
C PRO A 53 6.95 -25.57 -7.12
N GLY A 54 5.69 -26.00 -7.11
CA GLY A 54 4.97 -26.39 -5.90
C GLY A 54 4.51 -25.25 -5.00
N ALA A 55 4.60 -23.99 -5.45
CA ALA A 55 4.15 -22.84 -4.69
C ALA A 55 2.64 -22.59 -4.86
N GLU A 56 1.93 -22.46 -3.74
CA GLU A 56 0.50 -22.15 -3.73
C GLU A 56 0.23 -20.65 -3.92
N PRO A 57 -0.78 -20.24 -4.72
CA PRO A 57 -1.10 -18.82 -4.93
C PRO A 57 -1.52 -18.11 -3.63
N PHE A 58 -1.09 -16.86 -3.46
CA PHE A 58 -1.59 -16.02 -2.39
C PHE A 58 -3.03 -15.58 -2.67
N GLN A 59 -3.93 -15.82 -1.72
CA GLN A 59 -5.34 -15.41 -1.82
C GLN A 59 -5.57 -13.97 -1.36
N SER A 60 -4.75 -13.47 -0.43
CA SER A 60 -4.80 -12.09 0.06
C SER A 60 -3.43 -11.63 0.55
N VAL A 61 -3.13 -10.35 0.36
CA VAL A 61 -1.95 -9.68 0.93
C VAL A 61 -2.42 -8.64 1.94
N LYS A 62 -1.76 -8.56 3.10
CA LYS A 62 -1.99 -7.55 4.13
C LYS A 62 -0.68 -6.83 4.41
N GLY A 63 -0.69 -5.50 4.36
CA GLY A 63 0.47 -4.66 4.65
C GLY A 63 0.14 -3.56 5.66
N VAL A 64 1.10 -3.23 6.53
CA VAL A 64 1.05 -2.04 7.39
C VAL A 64 1.73 -0.89 6.65
N PHE A 65 1.04 0.23 6.50
CA PHE A 65 1.52 1.43 5.84
C PHE A 65 1.66 2.51 6.90
N ILE A 66 2.90 2.85 7.22
CA ILE A 66 3.24 3.81 8.27
C ILE A 66 3.41 5.16 7.60
N GLU A 67 2.43 6.04 7.81
CA GLU A 67 2.35 7.35 7.13
C GLU A 67 1.96 8.46 8.11
N GLY A 68 2.11 9.71 7.66
CA GLY A 68 1.92 10.89 8.51
C GLY A 68 3.11 11.15 9.43
N ASP A 69 2.96 12.11 10.33
CA ASP A 69 3.97 12.46 11.34
C ASP A 69 3.70 11.72 12.67
N PRO A 70 4.68 11.67 13.60
CA PRO A 70 4.46 11.09 14.92
C PRO A 70 3.34 11.84 15.67
N ILE A 71 2.38 11.11 16.23
CA ILE A 71 1.23 11.71 16.96
C ILE A 71 1.69 12.32 18.29
N TYR A 72 2.75 11.76 18.89
CA TYR A 72 3.34 12.26 20.13
C TYR A 72 4.86 12.30 20.05
N VAL A 73 5.47 13.18 20.84
CA VAL A 73 6.93 13.26 20.97
C VAL A 73 7.49 11.90 21.40
N LYS A 74 8.43 11.38 20.61
CA LYS A 74 9.07 10.05 20.76
C LYS A 74 8.14 8.83 20.61
N ALA A 75 6.91 8.99 20.15
CA ALA A 75 6.04 7.86 19.84
C ALA A 75 6.32 7.29 18.45
N ASN A 76 6.09 5.98 18.29
CA ASN A 76 6.10 5.29 17.00
C ASN A 76 4.71 5.25 16.34
N PHE A 77 3.69 5.82 16.99
CA PHE A 77 2.36 5.99 16.39
C PHE A 77 2.40 7.17 15.41
N MET A 78 2.04 6.92 14.16
CA MET A 78 2.01 7.93 13.10
C MET A 78 0.56 8.20 12.67
N GLU A 79 0.24 9.46 12.39
CA GLU A 79 -1.13 9.96 12.13
C GLU A 79 -1.95 9.14 11.13
N LYS A 80 -1.31 8.60 10.09
CA LYS A 80 -1.96 7.93 8.96
C LYS A 80 -1.53 6.48 8.84
N THR A 81 -1.10 5.88 9.95
CA THR A 81 -0.80 4.45 9.98
C THR A 81 -2.07 3.67 9.65
N HIS A 82 -2.04 2.89 8.58
CA HIS A 82 -3.20 2.12 8.14
C HIS A 82 -2.79 0.74 7.64
N ILE A 83 -3.76 -0.16 7.59
CA ILE A 83 -3.61 -1.47 6.95
C ILE A 83 -4.22 -1.39 5.56
N GLN A 84 -3.49 -1.85 4.55
CA GLN A 84 -4.11 -2.17 3.26
C GLN A 84 -4.18 -3.68 3.09
N ILE A 85 -5.29 -4.12 2.47
CA ILE A 85 -5.53 -5.52 2.14
C ILE A 85 -5.84 -5.60 0.65
N ALA A 86 -5.06 -6.40 -0.07
CA ALA A 86 -5.34 -6.75 -1.46
C ALA A 86 -5.86 -8.19 -1.50
N VAL A 87 -7.14 -8.36 -1.83
CA VAL A 87 -7.75 -9.68 -2.02
C VAL A 87 -7.58 -10.08 -3.49
N ARG A 88 -6.91 -11.22 -3.73
CA ARG A 88 -6.61 -11.73 -5.08
C ARG A 88 -7.66 -12.69 -5.58
N ASP A 89 -8.14 -13.56 -4.69
CA ASP A 89 -9.27 -14.44 -4.98
C ASP A 89 -10.54 -13.84 -4.41
N HIS A 90 -11.45 -13.39 -5.28
CA HIS A 90 -12.72 -12.80 -4.88
C HIS A 90 -13.61 -13.80 -4.12
N LYS A 91 -13.39 -15.11 -4.24
CA LYS A 91 -14.10 -16.13 -3.43
C LYS A 91 -13.81 -15.99 -1.93
N CYS A 92 -12.71 -15.33 -1.56
CA CYS A 92 -12.40 -15.01 -0.17
C CYS A 92 -13.28 -13.88 0.40
N ILE A 93 -14.01 -13.13 -0.44
CA ILE A 93 -14.92 -12.08 -0.01
C ILE A 93 -16.26 -12.72 0.35
N LYS A 94 -16.49 -12.92 1.65
CA LYS A 94 -17.73 -13.54 2.16
C LYS A 94 -18.92 -12.57 2.26
N GLY A 95 -18.65 -11.28 2.31
CA GLY A 95 -19.66 -10.25 2.44
C GLY A 95 -19.06 -8.85 2.47
N VAL A 96 -19.85 -7.85 2.07
CA VAL A 96 -19.49 -6.44 2.13
C VAL A 96 -20.57 -5.74 2.95
N PHE A 97 -20.16 -5.10 4.04
CA PHE A 97 -21.06 -4.37 4.93
C PHE A 97 -20.80 -2.87 4.74
N ARG A 98 -21.85 -2.12 4.42
CA ARG A 98 -21.79 -0.65 4.33
C ARG A 98 -22.42 -0.06 5.58
N VAL A 99 -21.82 1.01 6.09
CA VAL A 99 -22.41 1.82 7.16
C VAL A 99 -23.64 2.52 6.59
N SER A 100 -24.75 2.56 7.35
CA SER A 100 -25.96 3.27 6.92
C SER A 100 -25.73 4.77 6.85
N ASP A 101 -26.48 5.45 5.98
CA ASP A 101 -26.34 6.90 5.78
C ASP A 101 -26.58 7.69 7.08
N ASP A 102 -27.54 7.25 7.90
CA ASP A 102 -27.83 7.85 9.21
C ASP A 102 -26.60 7.85 10.15
N LEU A 103 -25.80 6.77 10.13
CA LEU A 103 -24.58 6.65 10.93
C LEU A 103 -23.40 7.43 10.34
N LEU A 104 -23.43 7.74 9.03
CA LEU A 104 -22.44 8.58 8.37
C LEU A 104 -22.72 10.07 8.58
N ALA A 105 -23.99 10.46 8.64
CA ALA A 105 -24.42 11.84 8.83
C ALA A 105 -24.23 12.36 10.27
N ALA A 106 -24.06 11.47 11.25
CA ALA A 106 -23.87 11.82 12.66
C ALA A 106 -22.44 12.27 13.02
N ARG A 107 -21.60 12.65 12.04
CA ARG A 107 -20.18 12.98 12.20
C ARG A 107 -19.86 14.42 11.82
#